data_AF-A0A353RRV1-F1
#
_entry.id   AF-A0A353RRV1-F1
#
_cell.length_a   1.000
_cell.length_b   1.000
_cell.length_c   1.000
_cell.angle_alpha   90.00
_cell.angle_beta   90.00
_cell.angle_gamma   90.00
#
_symmetry.space_group_name_H-M   'P 1'
#
loop_
_entity.id
_entity.type
_entity.pdbx_description
1 polymer ?
#
loop_
_entity_poly.entity_id
_entity_poly.type
_entity_poly.pdbx_seq_one_letter_code
_entity_poly.pdbx_strand_id
1 'polypeptide(L)'
;MSVFDTIFGDPEIRKLDQHRKQEVNKLIIQLIDIGVRDDYLSLNPGGPFDIQCHHREAKDIGKRLYEIGGVPLMLAARKQVKRKLKAVMAEHLDYCWKDIGEWQV
;
A
#
# COMPACT_ATOMS: atom_id res chain seq x y z
N MET A 1 7.13 -10.98 -14.36
CA MET A 1 5.99 -11.23 -13.45
C MET A 1 5.54 -12.66 -13.65
N SER A 2 5.52 -13.48 -12.59
CA SER A 2 5.11 -14.89 -12.69
C SER A 2 3.59 -15.00 -12.56
N VAL A 3 2.95 -15.69 -13.49
CA VAL A 3 1.49 -15.93 -13.51
C VAL A 3 1.03 -16.65 -12.22
N PHE A 4 1.94 -17.39 -11.57
CA PHE A 4 1.69 -18.12 -10.32
C PHE A 4 1.48 -17.22 -9.08
N ASP A 5 2.03 -16.00 -9.04
CA ASP A 5 1.81 -15.03 -7.94
C ASP A 5 0.40 -14.43 -7.94
N THR A 6 -0.36 -14.70 -9.00
CA THR A 6 -1.71 -14.16 -9.24
C THR A 6 -2.77 -15.01 -8.57
N ILE A 7 -2.53 -16.31 -8.42
CA ILE A 7 -3.52 -17.29 -7.91
C ILE A 7 -3.28 -17.56 -6.42
N PHE A 8 -2.04 -17.61 -5.98
CA PHE A 8 -1.75 -18.08 -4.62
C PHE A 8 -1.38 -16.97 -3.61
N GLY A 9 -1.29 -15.71 -4.04
CA GLY A 9 -0.89 -14.56 -3.19
C GLY A 9 0.60 -14.20 -3.31
N ASP A 10 0.98 -13.00 -2.89
CA ASP A 10 2.38 -12.55 -2.95
C ASP A 10 3.24 -13.35 -1.94
N PRO A 11 4.42 -13.88 -2.34
CA PRO A 11 5.26 -14.71 -1.48
C PRO A 11 5.62 -14.04 -0.15
N GLU A 12 5.78 -12.71 -0.12
CA GLU A 12 6.14 -12.01 1.12
C GLU A 12 5.01 -12.07 2.16
N ILE A 13 3.75 -12.02 1.72
CA ILE A 13 2.58 -12.13 2.62
C ILE A 13 2.45 -13.57 3.14
N ARG A 14 2.87 -14.58 2.37
CA ARG A 14 2.75 -15.99 2.76
C ARG A 14 3.76 -16.44 3.80
N LYS A 15 4.93 -15.80 3.85
CA LYS A 15 5.99 -16.09 4.82
C LYS A 15 5.61 -15.65 6.24
N LEU A 16 4.66 -14.74 6.37
CA LEU A 16 4.18 -14.24 7.66
C LEU A 16 3.41 -15.33 8.42
N ASP A 17 3.52 -15.32 9.75
CA ASP A 17 2.61 -16.09 10.60
C ASP A 17 1.17 -15.59 10.45
N GLN A 18 0.23 -16.41 10.93
CA GLN A 18 -1.20 -16.17 10.75
C GLN A 18 -1.67 -14.82 11.31
N HIS A 19 -1.10 -14.34 12.42
CA HIS A 19 -1.49 -13.08 13.04
C HIS A 19 -1.06 -11.89 12.19
N ARG A 20 0.23 -11.83 11.82
CA ARG A 20 0.76 -10.78 10.92
C ARG A 20 0.07 -10.82 9.55
N LYS A 21 -0.23 -12.00 9.03
CA LYS A 21 -0.96 -12.14 7.76
C LYS A 21 -2.37 -11.54 7.82
N GLN A 22 -3.09 -11.74 8.92
CA GLN A 22 -4.41 -11.12 9.13
C GLN A 22 -4.32 -9.60 9.20
N GLU A 23 -3.32 -9.08 9.92
CA GLU A 23 -3.07 -7.64 10.01
C GLU A 23 -2.78 -7.04 8.63
N VAL A 24 -1.82 -7.61 7.88
CA VAL A 24 -1.46 -7.16 6.53
C VAL A 24 -2.65 -7.18 5.59
N ASN A 25 -3.47 -8.23 5.63
CA ASN A 25 -4.66 -8.30 4.78
C ASN A 25 -5.66 -7.18 5.10
N LYS A 26 -5.85 -6.83 6.39
CA LYS A 26 -6.69 -5.69 6.78
C LYS A 26 -6.14 -4.37 6.26
N LEU A 27 -4.83 -4.15 6.41
CA LEU A 27 -4.14 -2.97 5.90
C LEU A 27 -4.29 -2.82 4.38
N ILE A 28 -4.16 -3.93 3.62
CA ILE A 28 -4.34 -3.93 2.16
C ILE A 28 -5.80 -3.60 1.79
N ILE A 29 -6.77 -4.15 2.51
CA ILE A 29 -8.19 -3.83 2.28
C ILE A 29 -8.45 -2.34 2.53
N GLN A 30 -7.91 -1.78 3.62
CA GLN A 30 -8.02 -0.35 3.92
C GLN A 30 -7.39 0.53 2.83
N LEU A 31 -6.20 0.16 2.31
CA LEU A 31 -5.61 0.86 1.17
C LEU A 31 -6.54 0.85 -0.05
N ILE A 32 -7.15 -0.29 -0.36
CA ILE A 32 -8.07 -0.39 -1.48
C ILE A 32 -9.29 0.51 -1.25
N ASP A 33 -9.87 0.50 -0.05
CA ASP A 33 -11.02 1.32 0.28
C ASP A 33 -10.70 2.83 0.19
N ILE A 34 -9.53 3.26 0.67
CA ILE A 34 -9.03 4.64 0.51
C ILE A 34 -8.89 5.00 -0.97
N GLY A 35 -8.25 4.13 -1.75
CA GLY A 35 -8.04 4.38 -3.19
C GLY A 35 -9.33 4.43 -4.00
N VAL A 36 -10.40 3.76 -3.55
CA VAL A 36 -11.74 3.85 -4.17
C VAL A 36 -12.45 5.15 -3.80
N ARG A 37 -12.32 5.59 -2.54
CA ARG A 37 -13.12 6.69 -1.99
C ARG A 37 -12.48 8.06 -2.22
N ASP A 38 -11.18 8.16 -1.96
CA ASP A 38 -10.52 9.44 -1.73
C ASP A 38 -9.33 9.70 -2.67
N ASP A 39 -8.70 8.66 -3.22
CA ASP A 39 -7.34 8.69 -3.80
C ASP A 39 -6.25 8.79 -2.70
N TYR A 40 -4.98 8.54 -3.05
CA TYR A 40 -3.83 8.65 -2.16
C TYR A 40 -3.16 10.02 -2.20
N LEU A 41 -3.45 10.81 -3.24
CA LEU A 41 -2.96 12.16 -3.45
C LEU A 41 -4.12 13.13 -3.62
N SER A 42 -3.88 14.38 -3.24
CA SER A 42 -4.82 15.48 -3.46
C SER A 42 -4.13 16.64 -4.19
N LEU A 43 -4.93 17.52 -4.77
CA LEU A 43 -4.45 18.81 -5.28
C LEU A 43 -4.44 19.88 -4.19
N ASN A 44 -5.22 19.69 -3.13
CA ASN A 44 -5.34 20.64 -2.02
C ASN A 44 -5.05 19.95 -0.68
N PRO A 45 -4.33 20.60 0.25
CA PRO A 45 -4.11 20.07 1.58
C PRO A 45 -5.41 20.13 2.42
N GLY A 46 -5.46 19.30 3.48
CA GLY A 46 -6.59 19.27 4.41
C GLY A 46 -7.47 18.03 4.27
N GLY A 47 -8.52 17.93 5.11
CA GLY A 47 -9.31 16.71 5.21
C GLY A 47 -8.43 15.51 5.58
N PRO A 48 -8.46 14.39 4.85
CA PRO A 48 -7.60 13.23 5.10
C PRO A 48 -6.15 13.41 4.62
N PHE A 49 -5.84 14.48 3.89
CA PHE A 49 -4.52 14.73 3.28
C PHE A 49 -3.64 15.66 4.12
N ASP A 50 -2.34 15.34 4.19
CA ASP A 50 -1.33 16.16 4.86
C ASP A 50 -0.99 17.44 4.07
N ILE A 51 -0.04 18.22 4.59
CA ILE A 51 0.41 19.48 3.95
C ILE A 51 1.15 19.25 2.62
N GLN A 52 1.60 18.02 2.36
CA GLN A 52 2.21 17.59 1.10
C GLN A 52 1.16 16.95 0.18
N CYS A 53 -0.11 17.06 0.52
CA CYS A 53 -1.25 16.47 -0.18
C CYS A 53 -1.21 14.94 -0.26
N HIS A 54 -0.53 14.27 0.68
CA HIS A 54 -0.54 12.80 0.78
C HIS A 54 -1.60 12.34 1.79
N HIS A 55 -2.33 11.27 1.45
CA HIS A 55 -3.34 10.71 2.35
C HIS A 55 -2.68 10.16 3.62
N ARG A 56 -3.03 10.72 4.80
CA ARG A 56 -2.36 10.41 6.07
C ARG A 56 -2.47 8.92 6.44
N GLU A 57 -3.69 8.37 6.37
CA GLU A 57 -3.92 6.96 6.71
C GLU A 57 -3.19 6.00 5.76
N ALA A 58 -3.21 6.25 4.45
CA ALA A 58 -2.46 5.44 3.50
C ALA A 58 -0.94 5.49 3.77
N LYS A 59 -0.41 6.66 4.16
CA LYS A 59 0.99 6.82 4.56
C LYS A 59 1.31 6.06 5.84
N ASP A 60 0.43 6.09 6.84
CA ASP A 60 0.60 5.34 8.09
C ASP A 60 0.50 3.82 7.87
N ILE A 61 -0.38 3.37 6.99
CA ILE A 61 -0.42 1.97 6.54
C ILE A 61 0.92 1.58 5.88
N GLY A 62 1.48 2.45 5.04
CA GLY A 62 2.80 2.23 4.42
C GLY A 62 3.90 2.03 5.45
N LYS A 63 3.95 2.88 6.49
CA LYS A 63 4.90 2.73 7.61
C LYS A 63 4.69 1.41 8.33
N ARG A 64 3.44 1.03 8.60
CA ARG A 64 3.14 -0.23 9.27
C ARG A 64 3.55 -1.46 8.45
N LEU A 65 3.32 -1.44 7.15
CA LEU A 65 3.80 -2.49 6.24
C LEU A 65 5.34 -2.56 6.23
N TYR A 66 6.02 -1.42 6.24
CA TYR A 66 7.47 -1.36 6.35
C TYR A 66 7.98 -1.95 7.68
N GLU A 67 7.34 -1.65 8.81
CA GLU A 67 7.69 -2.25 10.11
C GLU A 67 7.53 -3.77 10.13
N ILE A 68 6.50 -4.31 9.46
CA ILE A 68 6.20 -5.74 9.47
C ILE A 68 7.15 -6.54 8.57
N GLY A 69 7.48 -6.02 7.39
CA GLY A 69 8.19 -6.79 6.36
C GLY A 69 8.99 -5.96 5.36
N GLY A 70 9.27 -4.68 5.69
CA GLY A 70 10.08 -3.78 4.88
C GLY A 70 9.50 -3.46 3.51
N VAL A 71 10.38 -2.99 2.61
CA VAL A 71 10.06 -2.70 1.21
C VAL A 71 9.42 -3.90 0.47
N PRO A 72 9.87 -5.17 0.67
CA PRO A 72 9.23 -6.31 0.00
C PRO A 72 7.73 -6.44 0.29
N LEU A 73 7.32 -6.18 1.54
CA LEU A 73 5.91 -6.24 1.92
C LEU A 73 5.11 -5.04 1.40
N MET A 74 5.71 -3.85 1.39
CA MET A 74 5.12 -2.68 0.74
C MET A 74 4.89 -2.93 -0.76
N LEU A 75 5.87 -3.49 -1.46
CA LEU A 75 5.75 -3.89 -2.88
C LEU A 75 4.63 -4.90 -3.10
N ALA A 76 4.48 -5.88 -2.21
CA ALA A 76 3.41 -6.86 -2.25
C ALA A 76 2.03 -6.18 -2.14
N ALA A 77 1.86 -5.26 -1.19
CA ALA A 77 0.62 -4.49 -1.03
C ALA A 77 0.33 -3.61 -2.25
N ARG A 78 1.34 -2.90 -2.77
CA ARG A 78 1.23 -2.06 -3.97
C ARG A 78 0.83 -2.85 -5.21
N LYS A 79 1.31 -4.09 -5.38
CA LYS A 79 0.85 -5.00 -6.44
C LYS A 79 -0.64 -5.34 -6.30
N GLN A 80 -1.14 -5.54 -5.07
CA GLN A 80 -2.56 -5.81 -4.84
C GLN A 80 -3.42 -4.60 -5.18
N VAL A 81 -2.99 -3.40 -4.76
CA VAL A 81 -3.65 -2.13 -5.14
C VAL A 81 -3.68 -1.98 -6.66
N LYS A 82 -2.55 -2.17 -7.36
CA LYS A 82 -2.48 -2.13 -8.84
C LYS A 82 -3.48 -3.09 -9.49
N ARG A 83 -3.57 -4.32 -8.98
CA ARG A 83 -4.48 -5.35 -9.51
C ARG A 83 -5.95 -4.98 -9.32
N LYS A 84 -6.29 -4.31 -8.20
CA LYS A 84 -7.67 -3.99 -7.84
C LYS A 84 -8.15 -2.66 -8.40
N LEU A 85 -7.28 -1.64 -8.44
CA LEU A 85 -7.66 -0.25 -8.75
C LEU A 85 -7.00 0.35 -10.00
N LYS A 86 -6.12 -0.40 -10.69
CA LYS A 86 -5.33 -0.02 -11.89
C LYS A 86 -3.96 0.61 -11.57
N ALA A 87 -3.16 0.76 -12.62
CA ALA A 87 -1.77 1.23 -12.55
C ALA A 87 -1.62 2.63 -11.95
N VAL A 88 -2.47 3.58 -12.38
CA VAL A 88 -2.43 4.97 -11.90
C VAL A 88 -2.57 5.06 -10.38
N MET A 89 -3.46 4.26 -9.77
CA MET A 89 -3.62 4.26 -8.33
C MET A 89 -2.40 3.74 -7.58
N ALA A 90 -1.71 2.76 -8.17
CA ALA A 90 -0.47 2.27 -7.60
C ALA A 90 0.65 3.30 -7.70
N GLU A 91 0.70 4.11 -8.77
CA GLU A 91 1.64 5.22 -8.90
C GLU A 91 1.36 6.32 -7.89
N HIS A 92 0.10 6.72 -7.70
CA HIS A 92 -0.30 7.67 -6.64
C HIS A 92 0.11 7.17 -5.25
N LEU A 93 -0.07 5.87 -4.99
CA LEU A 93 0.37 5.23 -3.76
C LEU A 93 1.90 5.26 -3.62
N ASP A 94 2.65 5.05 -4.70
CA ASP A 94 4.12 5.12 -4.69
C ASP A 94 4.56 6.51 -4.20
N TYR A 95 4.00 7.59 -4.75
CA TYR A 95 4.27 8.96 -4.30
C TYR A 95 3.83 9.21 -2.85
N CYS A 96 2.67 8.70 -2.44
CA CYS A 96 2.19 8.81 -1.06
C CYS A 96 3.17 8.22 -0.04
N TRP A 97 3.83 7.10 -0.42
CA TRP A 97 4.84 6.39 0.37
C TRP A 97 6.26 6.89 0.20
N LYS A 98 6.46 8.00 -0.50
CA LYS A 98 7.76 8.66 -0.55
C LYS A 98 8.30 8.91 0.86
N ASP A 99 9.58 8.63 1.04
CA ASP A 99 10.34 8.76 2.28
C ASP A 99 9.96 7.77 3.40
N ILE A 100 9.22 6.69 3.09
CA ILE A 100 9.02 5.58 4.02
C ILE A 100 10.16 4.58 3.86
N GLY A 101 11.12 4.61 4.80
CA GLY A 101 12.27 3.71 4.79
C GLY A 101 13.13 3.90 3.53
N GLU A 102 13.31 2.83 2.76
CA GLU A 102 14.06 2.83 1.49
C GLU A 102 13.16 2.95 0.26
N TRP A 103 11.87 3.27 0.42
CA TRP A 103 10.94 3.35 -0.70
C TRP A 103 11.34 4.47 -1.69
N GLN A 104 11.62 4.08 -2.93
CA GLN A 104 11.96 4.97 -4.03
C GLN A 104 10.81 4.99 -5.04
N VAL A 105 10.50 6.18 -5.55
CA VAL A 105 9.41 6.44 -6.52
C VAL A 105 10.01 6.78 -7.88
#